data_AF-D0NNI2-F1
#
_entry.id   AF-D0NNI2-F1
#
_cell.length_a   1.000
_cell.length_b   1.000
_cell.length_c   1.000
_cell.angle_alpha   90.00
_cell.angle_beta   90.00
_cell.angle_gamma   90.00
#
_symmetry.space_group_name_H-M   'P 1'
#
loop_
_entity.id
_entity.type
_entity.pdbx_description
1 polymer ?
#
loop_
_entity_poly.entity_id
_entity_poly.type
_entity_poly.pdbx_seq_one_letter_code
_entity_poly.pdbx_strand_id
1 'polypeptide(L)'
;MTFSSPLIKNFHSRKFVTMPYVKVRSSTSQELRAPSHSEPFLAAYLHALLGQVKFDFPAGCLQFNGDDDQPNVGPFIGGGIKDDDVRAPYPDNYWFSFPGTCPLQGWGDKTDECRESTRKGLCSYGQGPDGVDCTFAYNVLGWVTIDDIVGITAIDNPDTGSTFANFTEWCMADSNNTEFAANADSGEMETGLPFWEDPLNSTANAARAEAAVAKLRTL
;
A
#
# COMPACT_ATOMS: atom_id res chain seq x y z
N MET A 1 -8.06 -24.35 25.01
CA MET A 1 -9.11 -23.34 24.74
C MET A 1 -9.09 -23.07 23.26
N THR A 2 -10.17 -23.46 22.59
CA THR A 2 -10.42 -23.27 21.17
C THR A 2 -10.64 -21.78 20.90
N PHE A 3 -9.75 -21.15 20.16
CA PHE A 3 -9.99 -19.82 19.59
C PHE A 3 -10.63 -19.99 18.22
N SER A 4 -11.95 -19.91 18.17
CA SER A 4 -12.71 -19.69 16.95
C SER A 4 -12.93 -18.17 16.84
N SER A 5 -12.16 -17.50 15.98
CA SER A 5 -12.36 -16.08 15.68
C SER A 5 -12.99 -15.95 14.29
N PRO A 6 -14.23 -15.43 14.18
CA PRO A 6 -15.01 -15.40 12.94
C PRO A 6 -14.69 -14.19 12.03
N LEU A 7 -13.42 -13.76 11.97
CA LEU A 7 -13.02 -12.47 11.39
C LEU A 7 -12.56 -12.49 9.93
N ILE A 8 -12.75 -13.60 9.20
CA ILE A 8 -12.55 -13.67 7.73
C ILE A 8 -13.91 -13.51 7.00
N LYS A 9 -14.72 -12.51 7.38
CA LYS A 9 -16.03 -12.30 6.75
C LYS A 9 -16.34 -10.89 6.26
N ASN A 10 -15.45 -9.91 6.39
CA ASN A 10 -15.71 -8.56 5.87
C ASN A 10 -14.42 -7.84 5.45
N PHE A 11 -13.80 -8.28 4.35
CA PHE A 11 -12.93 -7.43 3.54
C PHE A 11 -13.81 -6.52 2.64
N HIS A 12 -14.66 -5.71 3.27
CA HIS A 12 -15.55 -4.75 2.60
C HIS A 12 -15.05 -3.33 2.83
N SER A 13 -13.94 -2.98 2.19
CA SER A 13 -13.56 -1.58 1.99
C SER A 13 -12.46 -1.49 0.94
N ARG A 14 -12.88 -1.35 -0.33
CA ARG A 14 -12.16 -0.73 -1.45
C ARG A 14 -10.64 -0.95 -1.45
N LYS A 15 -10.20 -2.14 -1.88
CA LYS A 15 -8.85 -2.32 -2.42
C LYS A 15 -8.79 -1.68 -3.80
N PHE A 16 -8.68 -0.35 -3.88
CA PHE A 16 -8.17 0.27 -5.09
C PHE A 16 -6.65 0.26 -4.99
N VAL A 17 -6.03 -0.88 -5.32
CA VAL A 17 -4.60 -0.88 -5.63
C VAL A 17 -4.47 -0.33 -7.05
N THR A 18 -4.61 0.98 -7.19
CA THR A 18 -3.97 1.65 -8.32
C THR A 18 -2.49 1.62 -8.01
N MET A 19 -1.66 1.11 -8.92
CA MET A 19 -0.23 1.39 -8.88
C MET A 19 0.00 2.67 -9.68
N PRO A 20 -0.10 3.87 -9.08
CA PRO A 20 0.17 5.08 -9.82
C PRO A 20 1.66 5.07 -10.19
N TYR A 21 1.92 5.31 -11.48
CA TYR A 21 3.27 5.67 -11.87
C TYR A 21 3.49 7.12 -11.47
N VAL A 22 4.41 7.34 -10.54
CA VAL A 22 4.54 8.63 -9.90
C VAL A 22 5.91 9.20 -10.16
N LYS A 23 5.94 10.45 -10.59
CA LYS A 23 7.14 11.28 -10.53
C LYS A 23 7.15 12.00 -9.20
N VAL A 24 8.01 11.56 -8.28
CA VAL A 24 8.22 12.22 -7.00
C VAL A 24 9.36 13.23 -7.13
N ARG A 25 9.12 14.44 -6.65
CA ARG A 25 10.18 15.43 -6.41
C ARG A 25 10.35 15.56 -4.90
N SER A 26 11.59 15.44 -4.41
CA SER A 26 11.96 15.81 -3.05
C SER A 26 12.82 17.07 -3.05
N SER A 27 12.84 17.78 -1.92
CA SER A 27 13.75 18.92 -1.71
C SER A 27 15.24 18.55 -1.71
N THR A 28 15.57 17.26 -1.63
CA THR A 28 16.94 16.70 -1.68
C THR A 28 17.42 16.33 -3.09
N SER A 29 16.76 16.84 -4.14
CA SER A 29 17.21 16.83 -5.54
C SER A 29 17.21 15.48 -6.27
N GLN A 30 16.60 14.42 -5.73
CA GLN A 30 16.35 13.20 -6.51
C GLN A 30 14.97 13.26 -7.17
N GLU A 31 14.97 13.29 -8.51
CA GLU A 31 13.78 12.99 -9.30
C GLU A 31 13.64 11.46 -9.37
N LEU A 32 12.70 10.91 -8.60
CA LEU A 32 12.43 9.48 -8.62
C LEU A 32 11.28 9.20 -9.59
N ARG A 33 11.56 8.35 -10.57
CA ARG A 33 10.56 7.67 -11.40
C ARG A 33 10.46 6.25 -10.90
N ALA A 34 9.40 5.94 -10.18
CA ALA A 34 9.18 4.60 -9.65
C ALA A 34 7.72 4.19 -9.93
N PRO A 35 7.46 2.89 -10.20
CA PRO A 35 6.17 2.33 -9.84
C PRO A 35 6.04 2.53 -8.33
N SER A 36 5.23 3.49 -7.91
CA SER A 36 4.93 3.64 -6.49
C SER A 36 3.72 2.79 -6.21
N HIS A 37 3.87 1.76 -5.39
CA HIS A 37 2.73 1.26 -4.63
C HIS A 37 2.30 2.37 -3.68
N SER A 38 1.24 3.09 -4.03
CA SER A 38 0.57 3.98 -3.09
C SER A 38 -0.37 3.15 -2.22
N GLU A 39 0.19 2.22 -1.44
CA GLU A 39 -0.51 1.67 -0.30
C GLU A 39 0.39 1.65 0.93
N PRO A 40 -0.11 2.13 2.09
CA PRO A 40 0.63 2.16 3.35
C PRO A 40 0.65 0.77 4.02
N PHE A 41 0.96 -0.29 3.26
CA PHE A 41 0.83 -1.67 3.73
C PHE A 41 1.76 -2.03 4.90
N LEU A 42 2.73 -1.17 5.27
CA LEU A 42 3.53 -1.36 6.47
C LEU A 42 3.12 -0.50 7.69
N ALA A 43 2.38 0.59 7.50
CA ALA A 43 1.94 1.42 8.63
C ALA A 43 0.56 1.01 9.16
N ALA A 44 -0.27 0.38 8.33
CA ALA A 44 -1.62 -0.03 8.73
C ALA A 44 -1.66 -1.36 9.52
N TYR A 45 -0.70 -2.27 9.31
CA TYR A 45 -0.76 -3.61 9.92
C TYR A 45 -0.46 -3.62 11.42
N LEU A 46 0.24 -2.59 11.93
CA LEU A 46 0.53 -2.50 13.36
C LEU A 46 -0.64 -1.92 14.18
N HIS A 47 -1.51 -1.12 13.56
CA HIS A 47 -2.63 -0.46 14.26
C HIS A 47 -3.94 -1.27 14.23
N ALA A 48 -4.13 -2.18 13.26
CA ALA A 48 -5.39 -2.93 13.13
C ALA A 48 -5.53 -4.13 14.08
N LEU A 49 -4.45 -4.57 14.75
CA LEU A 49 -4.44 -5.75 15.63
C LEU A 49 -4.53 -5.42 17.13
N LEU A 50 -4.43 -4.15 17.52
CA LEU A 50 -4.41 -3.75 18.93
C LEU A 50 -5.47 -2.69 19.15
N GLY A 51 -6.65 -3.13 19.57
CA GLY A 51 -7.68 -2.23 20.08
C GLY A 51 -7.08 -1.32 21.15
N GLN A 52 -7.21 0.00 20.96
CA GLN A 52 -7.00 1.06 21.94
C GLN A 52 -5.87 0.84 22.97
N VAL A 53 -4.67 0.47 22.52
CA VAL A 53 -3.47 0.58 23.36
C VAL A 53 -2.79 1.89 23.00
N LYS A 54 -2.73 2.82 23.95
CA LYS A 54 -1.78 3.95 23.91
C LYS A 54 -0.39 3.33 23.79
N PHE A 55 0.13 3.22 22.58
CA PHE A 55 1.51 2.86 22.36
C PHE A 55 2.35 4.12 22.56
N ASP A 56 3.30 4.05 23.49
CA ASP A 56 4.40 5.00 23.48
C ASP A 56 5.17 4.75 22.17
N PHE A 57 5.07 5.68 21.23
CA PHE A 57 5.76 5.55 19.96
C PHE A 57 7.28 5.56 20.19
N PRO A 58 8.06 4.78 19.43
CA PRO A 58 9.52 4.88 19.47
C PRO A 58 9.98 6.31 19.18
N ALA A 59 11.09 6.73 19.78
CA ALA A 59 11.65 8.08 19.63
C ALA A 59 11.76 8.52 18.15
N GLY A 60 12.13 7.61 17.25
CA GLY A 60 12.21 7.91 15.81
C GLY A 60 10.89 8.31 15.16
N CYS A 61 9.75 7.80 15.65
CA CYS A 61 8.42 8.16 15.14
C CYS A 61 7.99 9.56 15.62
N LEU A 62 8.37 9.92 16.84
CA LEU A 62 8.05 11.20 17.49
C LEU A 62 8.88 12.37 16.92
N GLN A 63 10.02 12.08 16.32
CA GLN A 63 10.90 13.09 15.72
C GLN A 63 10.28 13.82 14.50
N PHE A 64 9.29 13.23 13.81
CA PHE A 64 8.74 13.82 12.58
C PHE A 64 8.12 15.21 12.78
N ASN A 65 7.48 15.45 13.92
CA ASN A 65 6.94 16.77 14.30
C ASN A 65 7.56 17.34 15.57
N GLY A 66 8.52 16.63 16.18
CA GLY A 66 9.09 16.98 17.48
C GLY A 66 8.10 16.75 18.64
N ASP A 67 7.34 15.66 18.55
CA ASP A 67 6.42 15.23 19.60
C ASP A 67 7.20 14.73 20.84
N ASP A 68 6.64 14.87 22.03
CA ASP A 68 7.24 14.45 23.32
C ASP A 68 8.71 14.88 23.49
N ASP A 69 8.99 16.17 23.26
CA ASP A 69 10.31 16.80 23.37
C ASP A 69 11.40 16.21 22.45
N GLN A 70 11.01 15.43 21.44
CA GLN A 70 11.95 14.94 20.44
C GLN A 70 12.40 16.05 19.47
N PRO A 71 13.59 15.90 18.85
CA PRO A 71 14.00 16.81 17.79
C PRO A 71 12.99 16.84 16.63
N ASN A 72 12.55 18.04 16.23
CA ASN A 72 11.69 18.23 15.06
C ASN A 72 12.51 18.15 13.77
N VAL A 73 12.75 16.92 13.29
CA VAL A 73 13.56 16.64 12.10
C VAL A 73 12.75 16.74 10.80
N GLY A 74 11.43 16.66 10.89
CA GLY A 74 10.52 16.73 9.76
C GLY A 74 10.17 15.40 9.11
N PRO A 75 9.17 15.40 8.21
CA PRO A 75 8.73 14.21 7.49
C PRO A 75 9.75 13.80 6.41
N PHE A 76 10.44 12.67 6.63
CA PHE A 76 11.35 12.10 5.65
C PHE A 76 10.72 10.96 4.85
N ILE A 77 11.15 10.82 3.60
CA ILE A 77 10.81 9.65 2.79
C ILE A 77 11.70 8.50 3.24
N GLY A 78 11.10 7.47 3.82
CA GLY A 78 11.78 6.20 4.06
C GLY A 78 11.87 5.43 2.74
N GLY A 79 13.00 4.76 2.49
CA GLY A 79 13.19 3.92 1.31
C GLY A 79 13.89 2.62 1.71
N GLY A 80 13.48 1.51 1.10
CA GLY A 80 14.13 0.22 1.29
C GLY A 80 14.01 -0.66 0.07
N ILE A 81 15.06 -1.41 -0.22
CA ILE A 81 15.03 -2.51 -1.18
C ILE A 81 14.17 -3.66 -0.64
N LYS A 82 13.58 -4.46 -1.53
CA LYS A 82 12.71 -5.59 -1.17
C LYS A 82 13.18 -6.94 -1.68
N ASP A 83 14.43 -7.02 -2.14
CA ASP A 83 15.02 -8.24 -2.69
C ASP A 83 14.91 -9.44 -1.74
N ASP A 84 15.07 -9.22 -0.44
CA ASP A 84 15.15 -10.25 0.60
C ASP A 84 14.14 -10.08 1.74
N ASP A 85 13.07 -9.30 1.56
CA ASP A 85 12.03 -9.17 2.60
C ASP A 85 11.38 -10.52 2.86
N VAL A 86 11.56 -11.05 4.08
CA VAL A 86 11.12 -12.39 4.50
C VAL A 86 9.60 -12.61 4.38
N ARG A 87 8.81 -11.54 4.26
CA ARG A 87 7.35 -11.63 4.10
C ARG A 87 6.92 -11.64 2.64
N ALA A 88 7.74 -11.09 1.75
CA ALA A 88 7.43 -10.92 0.33
C ALA A 88 8.70 -10.45 -0.42
N PRO A 89 9.57 -11.36 -0.86
CA PRO A 89 10.81 -10.98 -1.54
C PRO A 89 10.49 -10.55 -2.98
N TYR A 90 10.63 -9.27 -3.28
CA TYR A 90 10.45 -8.68 -4.61
C TYR A 90 11.81 -8.14 -5.10
N PRO A 91 12.58 -8.92 -5.88
CA PRO A 91 13.89 -8.47 -6.38
C PRO A 91 13.75 -7.25 -7.27
N ASP A 92 14.75 -6.36 -7.22
CA ASP A 92 14.83 -5.11 -7.99
C ASP A 92 13.68 -4.13 -7.70
N ASN A 93 12.97 -4.29 -6.58
CA ASN A 93 11.89 -3.40 -6.17
C ASN A 93 12.27 -2.55 -4.96
N TYR A 94 11.79 -1.30 -4.99
CA TYR A 94 12.00 -0.31 -3.93
C TYR A 94 10.66 0.08 -3.31
N TRP A 95 10.59 0.06 -1.99
CA TRP A 95 9.43 0.55 -1.25
C TRP A 95 9.76 1.88 -0.61
N PHE A 96 8.93 2.87 -0.90
CA PHE A 96 9.06 4.21 -0.33
C PHE A 96 7.88 4.47 0.61
N SER A 97 8.19 4.93 1.82
CA SER A 97 7.20 5.39 2.79
C SER A 97 7.14 6.91 2.76
N PHE A 98 5.99 7.43 2.32
CA PHE A 98 5.71 8.85 2.21
C PHE A 98 4.82 9.28 3.38
N PRO A 99 5.37 9.89 4.45
CA PRO A 99 4.57 10.32 5.58
C PRO A 99 3.60 11.43 5.16
N GLY A 100 2.31 11.20 5.42
CA GLY A 100 1.26 12.23 5.34
C GLY A 100 1.15 13.03 6.64
N THR A 101 0.12 13.87 6.74
CA THR A 101 -0.22 14.54 7.99
C THR A 101 -0.73 13.53 9.03
N CYS A 102 -0.57 13.87 10.32
CA CYS A 102 -0.94 13.03 11.46
C CYS A 102 -0.33 11.61 11.45
N PRO A 103 0.99 11.44 11.33
CA PRO A 103 1.58 10.10 11.20
C PRO A 103 1.36 9.19 12.42
N LEU A 104 1.05 9.78 13.58
CA LEU A 104 0.82 9.06 14.84
C LEU A 104 -0.66 8.68 15.08
N GLN A 105 -1.57 8.98 14.14
CA GLN A 105 -3.00 8.67 14.26
C GLN A 105 -3.43 7.62 13.23
N GLY A 106 -4.30 6.71 13.66
CA GLY A 106 -5.00 5.77 12.78
C GLY A 106 -5.84 6.51 11.74
N TRP A 107 -6.10 5.90 10.58
CA TRP A 107 -6.77 6.56 9.46
C TRP A 107 -8.12 7.19 9.84
N GLY A 108 -8.94 6.47 10.61
CA GLY A 108 -10.24 6.94 11.09
C GLY A 108 -10.18 8.00 12.20
N ASP A 109 -9.03 8.15 12.85
CA ASP A 109 -8.85 9.04 14.01
C ASP A 109 -8.13 10.34 13.64
N LYS A 110 -7.72 10.50 12.38
CA LYS A 110 -7.13 11.74 11.88
C LYS A 110 -8.20 12.83 11.84
N THR A 111 -8.08 13.83 12.72
CA THR A 111 -8.91 15.04 12.73
C THR A 111 -8.28 16.16 11.92
N ASP A 112 -9.07 17.17 11.55
CA ASP A 112 -8.55 18.32 10.81
C ASP A 112 -7.58 19.14 11.66
N GLU A 113 -7.84 19.26 12.96
CA GLU A 113 -6.94 19.92 13.90
C GLU A 113 -5.57 19.25 13.93
N CYS A 114 -5.53 17.92 13.97
CA CYS A 114 -4.27 17.19 13.90
C CYS A 114 -3.57 17.39 12.53
N ARG A 115 -4.34 17.40 11.44
CA ARG A 115 -3.77 17.55 10.08
C ARG A 115 -3.15 18.93 9.90
N GLU A 116 -3.74 19.94 10.53
CA GLU A 116 -3.25 21.32 10.54
C GLU A 116 -2.07 21.50 11.50
N SER A 117 -2.05 20.79 12.63
CA SER A 117 -0.98 20.88 13.63
C SER A 117 0.29 20.10 13.27
N THR A 118 0.22 19.21 12.27
CA THR A 118 1.36 18.38 11.84
C THR A 118 1.99 18.91 10.55
N ARG A 119 3.31 18.80 10.47
CA ARG A 119 4.05 19.21 9.29
C ARG A 119 3.68 18.31 8.12
N LYS A 120 3.49 18.92 6.94
CA LYS A 120 3.09 18.19 5.75
C LYS A 120 4.31 17.52 5.14
N GLY A 121 4.22 16.23 4.86
CA GLY A 121 5.14 15.61 3.91
C GLY A 121 4.77 16.00 2.48
N LEU A 122 3.51 15.77 2.12
CA LEU A 122 2.96 16.04 0.78
C LEU A 122 2.66 17.53 0.58
N CYS A 123 3.23 18.11 -0.47
CA CYS A 123 2.92 19.45 -0.95
C CYS A 123 1.50 19.54 -1.54
N SER A 124 0.90 20.73 -1.47
CA SER A 124 -0.34 20.99 -2.19
C SER A 124 -0.16 20.74 -3.69
N TYR A 125 -1.23 20.32 -4.36
CA TYR A 125 -1.16 20.04 -5.79
C TYR A 125 -0.65 21.25 -6.58
N GLY A 126 0.29 21.01 -7.50
CA GLY A 126 0.93 22.06 -8.30
C GLY A 126 2.06 22.83 -7.59
N GLN A 127 2.29 22.61 -6.30
CA GLN A 127 3.41 23.20 -5.56
C GLN A 127 4.61 22.24 -5.52
N GLY A 128 5.82 22.79 -5.66
CA GLY A 128 7.06 22.03 -5.49
C GLY A 128 7.46 21.94 -4.02
N PRO A 129 8.24 20.92 -3.63
CA PRO A 129 8.78 20.83 -2.27
C PRO A 129 9.81 21.93 -2.03
N ASP A 130 9.70 22.57 -0.87
CA ASP A 130 10.66 23.56 -0.37
C ASP A 130 11.54 22.98 0.76
N GLY A 131 11.19 21.79 1.26
CA GLY A 131 11.85 21.16 2.40
C GLY A 131 11.53 21.82 3.74
N VAL A 132 10.62 22.79 3.77
CA VAL A 132 10.20 23.57 4.95
C VAL A 132 8.71 23.37 5.19
N ASP A 133 7.84 23.81 4.31
CA ASP A 133 6.40 23.61 4.41
C ASP A 133 5.98 22.19 3.97
N CYS A 134 6.69 21.63 3.00
CA CYS A 134 6.49 20.26 2.53
C CYS A 134 7.76 19.62 1.95
N THR A 135 7.85 18.29 2.01
CA THR A 135 9.08 17.56 1.66
C THR A 135 9.02 16.78 0.37
N PHE A 136 7.82 16.48 -0.13
CA PHE A 136 7.63 15.84 -1.43
C PHE A 136 6.38 16.31 -2.17
N ALA A 137 6.49 16.35 -3.49
CA ALA A 137 5.36 16.54 -4.38
C ALA A 137 5.35 15.41 -5.41
N TYR A 138 4.15 15.07 -5.90
CA TYR A 138 4.03 13.97 -6.84
C TYR A 138 2.99 14.21 -7.91
N ASN A 139 3.25 13.65 -9.09
CA ASN A 139 2.30 13.65 -10.21
C ASN A 139 2.00 12.21 -10.60
N VAL A 140 0.72 11.88 -10.71
CA VAL A 140 0.27 10.63 -11.31
C VAL A 140 0.42 10.73 -12.82
N LEU A 141 1.24 9.87 -13.40
CA LEU A 141 1.50 9.82 -14.84
C LEU A 141 0.60 8.80 -15.56
N GLY A 142 0.04 7.85 -14.80
CA GLY A 142 -0.80 6.78 -15.29
C GLY A 142 -1.09 5.80 -14.16
N TRP A 143 -2.02 4.89 -14.38
CA TRP A 143 -2.42 3.87 -13.40
C TRP A 143 -2.91 2.62 -14.12
N VAL A 144 -2.74 1.47 -13.48
CA VAL A 144 -3.27 0.18 -13.91
C VAL A 144 -4.08 -0.39 -12.75
N THR A 145 -5.23 -1.02 -13.03
CA THR A 145 -5.96 -1.76 -11.99
C THR A 145 -5.19 -3.02 -11.62
N ILE A 146 -5.13 -3.37 -10.34
CA ILE A 146 -4.65 -4.69 -9.95
C ILE A 146 -5.51 -5.81 -10.55
N ASP A 147 -6.83 -5.58 -10.66
CA ASP A 147 -7.80 -6.50 -11.26
C ASP A 147 -7.39 -6.95 -12.68
N ASP A 148 -6.85 -6.03 -13.49
CA ASP A 148 -6.33 -6.32 -14.83
C ASP A 148 -5.02 -7.13 -14.80
N ILE A 149 -4.20 -6.93 -13.78
CA ILE A 149 -2.91 -7.61 -13.62
C ILE A 149 -3.13 -9.03 -13.12
N VAL A 150 -4.01 -9.21 -12.13
CA VAL A 150 -4.35 -10.53 -11.56
C VAL A 150 -5.26 -11.34 -12.48
N GLY A 151 -5.86 -10.69 -13.50
CA GLY A 151 -6.64 -11.32 -14.55
C GLY A 151 -8.14 -11.38 -14.30
N ILE A 152 -8.66 -10.74 -13.25
CA ILE A 152 -10.11 -10.74 -12.93
C ILE A 152 -10.94 -10.20 -14.10
N THR A 153 -10.48 -9.11 -14.73
CA THR A 153 -11.20 -8.48 -15.85
C THR A 153 -11.16 -9.29 -17.16
N ALA A 154 -10.43 -10.42 -17.16
CA ALA A 154 -10.39 -11.39 -18.25
C ALA A 154 -11.24 -12.65 -17.97
N ILE A 155 -11.84 -12.78 -16.77
CA ILE A 155 -12.71 -13.91 -16.42
C ILE A 155 -14.11 -13.64 -16.98
N ASP A 156 -14.69 -14.63 -17.66
CA ASP A 156 -16.06 -14.57 -18.17
C ASP A 156 -17.08 -14.56 -17.01
N ASN A 157 -18.01 -13.61 -17.05
CA ASN A 157 -19.18 -13.58 -16.18
C ASN A 157 -20.33 -14.35 -16.85
N PRO A 158 -20.73 -15.52 -16.29
CA PRO A 158 -21.77 -16.35 -16.89
C PRO A 158 -23.17 -15.71 -16.87
N ASP A 159 -23.42 -14.75 -15.98
CA ASP A 159 -24.72 -14.09 -15.84
C ASP A 159 -24.94 -13.01 -16.90
N THR A 160 -23.88 -12.36 -17.35
CA THR A 160 -23.94 -11.25 -18.32
C THR A 160 -23.45 -11.63 -19.71
N GLY A 161 -22.70 -12.74 -19.84
CA GLY A 161 -22.06 -13.13 -21.10
C GLY A 161 -20.92 -12.20 -21.55
N SER A 162 -20.39 -11.39 -20.63
CA SER A 162 -19.22 -10.50 -20.81
C SER A 162 -18.19 -10.79 -19.71
N THR A 163 -17.00 -10.19 -19.74
CA THR A 163 -16.05 -10.35 -18.62
C THR A 163 -16.46 -9.52 -17.40
N PHE A 164 -15.99 -9.90 -16.20
CA PHE A 164 -16.20 -9.12 -14.98
C PHE A 164 -15.57 -7.73 -15.08
N ALA A 165 -16.27 -6.69 -14.61
CA ALA A 165 -15.77 -5.32 -14.68
C ALA A 165 -14.68 -5.02 -13.64
N ASN A 166 -14.66 -5.72 -12.51
CA ASN A 166 -13.72 -5.51 -11.40
C ASN A 166 -13.83 -6.63 -10.33
N PHE A 167 -12.95 -6.58 -9.34
CA PHE A 167 -12.93 -7.47 -8.18
C PHE A 167 -14.25 -7.52 -7.43
N THR A 168 -14.97 -6.39 -7.27
CA THR A 168 -16.22 -6.38 -6.50
C THR A 168 -17.30 -7.20 -7.19
N GLU A 169 -17.44 -7.06 -8.51
CA GLU A 169 -18.41 -7.85 -9.27
C GLU A 169 -18.05 -9.34 -9.22
N TRP A 170 -16.78 -9.67 -9.46
CA TRP A 170 -16.29 -11.05 -9.42
C TRP A 170 -16.49 -11.68 -8.04
N CYS A 171 -16.05 -11.02 -6.97
CA CYS A 171 -16.17 -11.53 -5.60
C CYS A 171 -17.62 -11.73 -5.15
N MET A 172 -18.56 -10.92 -5.65
CA MET A 172 -19.97 -11.03 -5.29
C MET A 172 -20.75 -12.05 -6.14
N ALA A 173 -20.20 -12.50 -7.27
CA ALA A 173 -20.87 -13.46 -8.17
C ALA A 173 -20.87 -14.89 -7.61
N ASP A 174 -19.84 -15.29 -6.88
CA ASP A 174 -19.78 -16.59 -6.20
C ASP A 174 -19.05 -16.44 -4.86
N SER A 175 -19.62 -17.00 -3.79
CA SER A 175 -18.98 -17.05 -2.48
C SER A 175 -17.62 -17.79 -2.44
N ASN A 176 -17.33 -18.59 -3.46
CA ASN A 176 -16.06 -19.29 -3.63
C ASN A 176 -15.00 -18.44 -4.36
N ASN A 177 -15.38 -17.28 -4.93
CA ASN A 177 -14.45 -16.39 -5.59
C ASN A 177 -13.55 -15.71 -4.55
N THR A 178 -12.40 -16.34 -4.34
CA THR A 178 -11.36 -15.87 -3.42
C THR A 178 -10.18 -15.39 -4.24
N GLU A 179 -9.81 -14.11 -4.12
CA GLU A 179 -8.63 -13.59 -4.81
C GLU A 179 -7.35 -14.15 -4.18
N PHE A 180 -7.26 -14.10 -2.86
CA PHE A 180 -6.12 -14.58 -2.08
C PHE A 180 -6.52 -14.87 -0.64
N ALA A 181 -6.18 -16.06 -0.17
CA ALA A 181 -6.20 -16.45 1.23
C ALA A 181 -4.90 -17.19 1.55
N ALA A 182 -4.29 -16.87 2.70
CA ALA A 182 -3.02 -17.44 3.12
C ALA A 182 -3.00 -17.63 4.63
N ASN A 183 -2.18 -18.58 5.06
CA ASN A 183 -1.87 -18.80 6.46
C ASN A 183 -0.97 -17.66 6.96
N ALA A 184 -1.40 -16.93 7.98
CA ALA A 184 -0.68 -15.76 8.47
C ALA A 184 0.65 -16.11 9.18
N ASP A 185 0.80 -17.35 9.66
CA ASP A 185 2.00 -17.79 10.39
C ASP A 185 3.07 -18.33 9.44
N SER A 186 2.67 -19.13 8.44
CA SER A 186 3.60 -19.71 7.44
C SER A 186 3.81 -18.83 6.20
N GLY A 187 2.86 -17.94 5.90
CA GLY A 187 2.84 -17.16 4.66
C GLY A 187 2.43 -17.99 3.43
N GLU A 188 2.07 -19.27 3.61
CA GLU A 188 1.65 -20.14 2.51
C GLU A 188 0.22 -19.82 2.06
N MET A 189 0.01 -19.84 0.74
CA MET A 189 -1.30 -19.62 0.15
C MET A 189 -2.21 -20.85 0.37
N GLU A 190 -3.42 -20.61 0.86
CA GLU A 190 -4.44 -21.64 1.08
C GLU A 190 -5.34 -21.80 -0.14
N THR A 191 -5.79 -20.68 -0.71
CA THR A 191 -6.60 -20.64 -1.93
C THR A 191 -6.54 -19.25 -2.57
N GLY A 192 -6.81 -19.18 -3.87
CA GLY A 192 -6.94 -17.92 -4.58
C GLY A 192 -6.61 -18.01 -6.06
N LEU A 193 -6.37 -16.86 -6.70
CA LEU A 193 -6.00 -16.78 -8.11
C LEU A 193 -4.57 -17.29 -8.34
N PRO A 194 -4.29 -17.98 -9.48
CA PRO A 194 -2.95 -18.46 -9.82
C PRO A 194 -1.86 -17.38 -9.79
N PHE A 195 -2.24 -16.13 -10.04
CA PHE A 195 -1.33 -14.99 -9.96
C PHE A 195 -0.62 -14.89 -8.59
N TRP A 196 -1.25 -15.34 -7.50
CA TRP A 196 -0.72 -15.22 -6.14
C TRP A 196 -0.01 -16.49 -5.62
N GLU A 197 0.10 -17.55 -6.43
CA GLU A 197 0.78 -18.82 -6.04
C GLU A 197 2.25 -18.61 -5.67
N ASP A 198 2.73 -19.25 -4.61
CA ASP A 198 4.09 -19.07 -4.09
C ASP A 198 4.43 -17.59 -3.74
N PRO A 199 3.73 -16.98 -2.75
CA PRO A 199 3.91 -15.57 -2.40
C PRO A 199 5.31 -15.25 -1.82
N LEU A 200 6.00 -16.27 -1.30
CA LEU A 200 7.37 -16.15 -0.76
C LEU A 200 8.46 -16.48 -1.80
N ASN A 201 8.08 -16.82 -3.04
CA ASN A 201 9.04 -17.15 -4.10
C ASN A 201 9.47 -15.88 -4.85
N SER A 202 10.76 -15.57 -4.81
CA SER A 202 11.32 -14.36 -5.43
C SER A 202 11.16 -14.33 -6.94
N THR A 203 11.25 -15.48 -7.63
CA THR A 203 11.01 -15.57 -9.08
C THR A 203 9.55 -15.28 -9.42
N ALA A 204 8.61 -15.83 -8.65
CA ALA A 204 7.19 -15.55 -8.84
C ALA A 204 6.89 -14.06 -8.59
N ASN A 205 7.45 -13.48 -7.54
CA ASN A 205 7.32 -12.05 -7.23
C ASN A 205 7.96 -11.13 -8.28
N ALA A 206 9.10 -11.52 -8.85
CA ALA A 206 9.70 -10.81 -9.98
C ALA A 206 8.75 -10.78 -11.18
N ALA A 207 8.15 -11.93 -11.53
CA ALA A 207 7.18 -12.02 -12.62
C ALA A 207 5.93 -11.15 -12.37
N ARG A 208 5.47 -11.04 -11.11
CA ARG A 208 4.37 -10.14 -10.73
C ARG A 208 4.72 -8.67 -10.95
N ALA A 209 5.92 -8.25 -10.53
CA ALA A 209 6.39 -6.89 -10.75
C ALA A 209 6.54 -6.58 -12.25
N GLU A 210 7.05 -7.53 -13.03
CA GLU A 210 7.15 -7.42 -14.49
C GLU A 210 5.77 -7.30 -15.15
N ALA A 211 4.76 -8.07 -14.71
CA ALA A 211 3.40 -7.99 -15.22
C ALA A 211 2.80 -6.58 -15.01
N ALA A 212 3.01 -5.98 -13.83
CA ALA A 212 2.58 -4.62 -13.54
C ALA A 212 3.27 -3.59 -14.48
N VAL A 213 4.59 -3.70 -14.65
CA VAL A 213 5.36 -2.82 -15.54
C VAL A 213 4.95 -3.01 -17.00
N ALA A 214 4.72 -4.25 -17.45
CA ALA A 214 4.29 -4.56 -18.81
C ALA A 214 2.92 -3.93 -19.10
N LYS A 215 1.96 -4.07 -18.19
CA LYS A 215 0.62 -3.48 -18.34
C LYS A 215 0.67 -1.95 -18.37
N LEU A 216 1.54 -1.34 -17.57
CA LEU A 216 1.77 0.11 -17.60
C LEU A 216 2.35 0.61 -18.94
N ARG A 217 3.18 -0.19 -19.62
CA ARG A 217 3.81 0.18 -20.91
C ARG A 217 2.85 0.14 -22.09
N THR A 218 1.66 -0.44 -21.92
CA THR A 218 0.64 -0.55 -22.97
C THR A 218 -0.43 0.55 -22.90
N LEU A 219 -0.34 1.44 -21.92
CA LEU A 219 -1.19 2.64 -21.78
C LEU A 219 -0.65 3.79 -22.62
#